data_AF-A0AAD0HVN3-F1
#
_entry.id   AF-A0AAD0HVN3-F1
#
_cell.length_a   1.000
_cell.length_b   1.000
_cell.length_c   1.000
_cell.angle_alpha   90.00
_cell.angle_beta   90.00
_cell.angle_gamma   90.00
#
_symmetry.space_group_name_H-M   'P 1'
#
loop_
_entity.id
_entity.type
_entity.pdbx_description
1 polymer ?
#
loop_
_entity_poly.entity_id
_entity_poly.type
_entity_poly.pdbx_seq_one_letter_code
_entity_poly.pdbx_strand_id
1 'polypeptide(L)'
;MVNVPTESQAKVIIENPDGFDPLNPEILRVVKEGGEIEITGIKSNKKFFNIYSGKVEVPKGFEIIEVGEIPENFQKQGFRTDGDLIGTKNGEGFPKKTDKIIRIRKIKK
;
A
#
# COMPACT_ATOMS: atom_id res chain seq x y z
N MET A 1 1.18 4.96 -23.77
CA MET A 1 0.08 5.28 -22.84
C MET A 1 -0.40 3.95 -22.25
N VAL A 2 -0.49 3.82 -20.93
CA VAL A 2 -0.88 2.55 -20.30
C VAL A 2 -2.40 2.39 -20.41
N ASN A 3 -2.86 1.40 -21.18
CA ASN A 3 -4.28 1.15 -21.48
C ASN A 3 -4.98 0.32 -20.38
N VAL A 4 -4.76 0.64 -19.11
CA VAL A 4 -5.46 -0.09 -18.03
C VAL A 4 -6.90 0.43 -17.93
N PRO A 5 -7.92 -0.41 -18.16
CA PRO A 5 -9.31 0.02 -18.06
C PRO A 5 -9.65 0.37 -16.61
N THR A 6 -10.43 1.42 -16.45
CA THR A 6 -11.10 1.76 -15.19
C THR A 6 -11.96 0.57 -14.73
N GLU A 7 -12.05 0.35 -13.42
CA GLU A 7 -12.89 -0.70 -12.82
C GLU A 7 -12.62 -2.13 -13.34
N SER A 8 -11.37 -2.42 -13.71
CA SER A 8 -10.96 -3.74 -14.23
C SER A 8 -10.42 -4.69 -13.15
N GLN A 9 -9.87 -4.14 -12.06
CA GLN A 9 -9.11 -4.91 -11.08
C GLN A 9 -9.98 -5.32 -9.90
N ALA A 10 -10.00 -6.63 -9.62
CA ALA A 10 -10.63 -7.17 -8.42
C ALA A 10 -9.77 -6.99 -7.17
N LYS A 11 -8.44 -6.99 -7.35
CA LYS A 11 -7.47 -6.84 -6.27
C LYS A 11 -6.28 -6.02 -6.76
N VAL A 12 -5.86 -5.05 -5.97
CA VAL A 12 -4.62 -4.30 -6.15
C VAL A 12 -3.75 -4.53 -4.92
N ILE A 13 -2.49 -4.90 -5.11
CA ILE A 13 -1.55 -5.14 -4.02
C ILE A 13 -0.46 -4.08 -4.12
N ILE A 14 -0.22 -3.37 -3.02
CA ILE A 14 0.77 -2.30 -2.92
C ILE A 14 1.71 -2.65 -1.78
N GLU A 15 2.97 -2.88 -2.12
CA GLU A 15 4.07 -2.98 -1.17
C GLU A 15 4.71 -1.60 -1.08
N ASN A 16 4.43 -0.88 0.01
CA ASN A 16 4.74 0.54 0.15
C ASN A 16 5.79 0.83 1.25
N PRO A 17 7.02 0.32 1.10
CA PRO A 17 8.10 0.55 2.06
C PRO A 17 8.56 2.01 2.10
N ASP A 18 8.31 2.83 1.05
CA ASP A 18 8.85 4.19 0.98
C ASP A 18 8.04 5.17 0.12
N GLY A 19 7.62 6.30 0.72
CA GLY A 19 7.21 7.55 0.06
C GLY A 19 6.00 7.57 -0.89
N PHE A 20 5.51 6.42 -1.37
CA PHE A 20 4.41 6.36 -2.34
C PHE A 20 3.06 6.66 -1.67
N ASP A 21 2.18 7.36 -2.39
CA ASP A 21 0.80 7.59 -1.96
C ASP A 21 -0.09 6.43 -2.42
N PRO A 22 -0.52 5.53 -1.53
CA PRO A 22 -1.29 4.35 -1.93
C PRO A 22 -2.74 4.69 -2.29
N LEU A 23 -3.22 5.91 -2.02
CA LEU A 23 -4.57 6.39 -2.37
C LEU A 23 -4.56 7.26 -3.64
N ASN A 24 -3.52 7.16 -4.45
CA ASN A 24 -3.43 7.87 -5.73
C ASN A 24 -4.66 7.55 -6.62
N PRO A 25 -5.30 8.57 -7.26
CA PRO A 25 -6.47 8.36 -8.11
C PRO A 25 -6.31 7.31 -9.22
N GLU A 26 -5.12 7.12 -9.77
CA GLU A 26 -4.84 6.09 -10.78
C GLU A 26 -4.95 4.67 -10.23
N ILE A 27 -4.63 4.47 -8.95
CA ILE A 27 -4.87 3.21 -8.24
C ILE A 27 -6.36 3.05 -7.98
N LEU A 28 -7.02 4.09 -7.48
CA LEU A 28 -8.44 4.02 -7.11
C LEU A 28 -9.34 3.73 -8.32
N ARG A 29 -9.06 4.34 -9.49
CA ARG A 29 -9.91 4.22 -10.68
C ARG A 29 -9.92 2.81 -11.24
N VAL A 30 -8.84 2.04 -11.09
CA VAL A 30 -8.76 0.70 -11.68
C VAL A 30 -9.50 -0.35 -10.86
N VAL A 31 -9.86 -0.07 -9.60
CA VAL A 31 -10.57 -1.01 -8.73
C VAL A 31 -12.05 -1.08 -9.10
N LYS A 32 -12.54 -2.30 -9.37
CA LYS A 32 -13.95 -2.58 -9.64
C LYS A 32 -14.79 -2.55 -8.36
N GLU A 33 -16.11 -2.42 -8.46
CA GLU A 33 -17.00 -2.50 -7.29
C GLU A 33 -16.84 -3.82 -6.54
N GLY A 34 -16.76 -3.76 -5.21
CA GLY A 34 -16.42 -4.90 -4.35
C GLY A 34 -14.96 -5.35 -4.45
N GLY A 35 -14.13 -4.73 -5.29
CA GLY A 35 -12.70 -4.97 -5.38
C GLY A 35 -11.94 -4.36 -4.22
N GLU A 36 -10.72 -4.85 -3.99
CA GLU A 36 -9.93 -4.56 -2.80
C GLU A 36 -8.55 -3.99 -3.15
N ILE A 37 -8.06 -3.11 -2.28
CA ILE A 37 -6.67 -2.67 -2.27
C ILE A 37 -6.05 -3.16 -0.97
N GLU A 38 -5.01 -3.99 -1.10
CA GLU A 38 -4.17 -4.43 0.00
C GLU A 38 -2.89 -3.61 -0.01
N ILE A 39 -2.68 -2.84 1.06
CA ILE A 39 -1.54 -1.94 1.19
C ILE A 39 -0.71 -2.44 2.37
N THR A 40 0.51 -2.87 2.10
CA THR A 40 1.49 -3.15 3.14
C THR A 40 2.47 -1.99 3.24
N GLY A 41 2.92 -1.64 4.43
CA GLY A 41 3.78 -0.47 4.62
C GLY A 41 4.50 -0.48 5.96
N ILE A 42 5.17 0.63 6.26
CA ILE A 42 5.97 0.81 7.47
C ILE A 42 5.71 2.17 8.12
N LYS A 43 5.98 2.28 9.43
CA LYS A 43 5.82 3.53 10.19
C LYS A 43 6.62 4.71 9.62
N SER A 44 7.82 4.46 9.06
CA SER A 44 8.65 5.54 8.52
C SER A 44 8.12 6.13 7.20
N ASN A 45 7.25 5.41 6.49
CA ASN A 45 6.53 5.95 5.34
C ASN A 45 5.29 6.70 5.85
N LYS A 46 5.43 8.03 6.00
CA LYS A 46 4.37 8.88 6.57
C LYS A 46 3.05 8.82 5.81
N LYS A 47 3.06 8.65 4.48
CA LYS A 47 1.83 8.59 3.68
C LYS A 47 0.99 7.37 4.05
N PHE A 48 1.64 6.21 4.06
CA PHE A 48 1.02 4.98 4.56
C PHE A 48 0.60 5.11 6.03
N PHE A 49 1.52 5.54 6.90
CA PHE A 49 1.27 5.52 8.34
C PHE A 49 0.17 6.49 8.78
N ASN A 50 -0.02 7.60 8.08
CA ASN A 50 -1.14 8.50 8.35
C ASN A 50 -2.50 7.85 8.08
N ILE A 51 -2.60 7.01 7.05
CA ILE A 51 -3.82 6.23 6.79
C ILE A 51 -3.98 5.15 7.87
N TYR A 52 -2.90 4.42 8.15
CA TYR A 52 -2.87 3.37 9.18
C TYR A 52 -3.33 3.89 10.55
N SER A 53 -2.88 5.09 10.93
CA SER A 53 -3.21 5.70 12.22
C SER A 53 -4.55 6.45 12.23
N GLY A 54 -5.33 6.38 11.16
CA GLY A 54 -6.62 7.09 11.05
C GLY A 54 -6.50 8.62 10.96
N LYS A 55 -5.32 9.17 10.65
CA LYS A 55 -5.13 10.62 10.43
C LYS A 55 -5.58 11.05 9.04
N VAL A 56 -5.57 10.13 8.09
CA VAL A 56 -6.07 10.31 6.74
C VAL A 56 -7.19 9.31 6.53
N GLU A 57 -8.38 9.82 6.23
CA GLU A 57 -9.54 8.99 5.90
C GLU A 57 -9.39 8.37 4.51
N VAL A 58 -10.05 7.23 4.32
CA VAL A 58 -10.12 6.61 3.00
C VAL A 58 -11.04 7.42 2.07
N PRO A 59 -10.78 7.43 0.75
CA PRO A 59 -11.57 8.20 -0.19
C PRO A 59 -13.04 7.76 -0.21
N LYS A 60 -13.95 8.70 -0.46
CA LYS A 60 -15.38 8.40 -0.62
C LYS A 60 -15.58 7.29 -1.65
N GLY A 61 -16.42 6.31 -1.32
CA GLY A 61 -16.65 5.11 -2.13
C GLY A 61 -15.75 3.94 -1.78
N PHE A 62 -14.87 4.08 -0.79
CA PHE A 62 -14.12 2.99 -0.17
C PHE A 62 -14.40 2.90 1.33
N GLU A 63 -14.26 1.69 1.86
CA GLU A 63 -14.33 1.39 3.29
C GLU A 63 -13.07 0.64 3.73
N ILE A 64 -12.65 0.84 4.98
CA ILE A 64 -11.57 0.06 5.60
C ILE A 64 -12.16 -1.27 6.03
N ILE A 65 -11.54 -2.38 5.63
CA ILE A 65 -11.92 -3.73 6.04
C ILE A 65 -10.86 -4.42 6.91
N GLU A 66 -9.63 -3.88 6.95
CA GLU A 66 -8.56 -4.40 7.82
C GLU A 66 -7.52 -3.32 8.11
N VAL A 67 -7.03 -3.31 9.36
CA VAL A 67 -5.84 -2.58 9.79
C VAL A 67 -5.12 -3.46 10.81
N GLY A 68 -3.82 -3.70 10.63
CA GLY A 68 -3.09 -4.56 11.57
C GLY A 68 -1.59 -4.65 11.32
N GLU A 69 -0.93 -5.44 12.17
CA GLU A 69 0.49 -5.78 12.03
C GLU A 69 0.68 -7.08 11.25
N ILE A 70 1.81 -7.21 10.56
CA ILE A 70 2.17 -8.39 9.78
C ILE A 70 3.18 -9.22 10.59
N PRO A 71 2.90 -10.51 10.85
CA PRO A 71 3.87 -11.39 11.51
C PRO A 71 5.20 -11.42 10.74
N GLU A 72 6.31 -11.51 11.45
CA GLU A 72 7.66 -11.34 10.89
C GLU A 72 7.93 -12.21 9.66
N ASN A 73 7.46 -13.46 9.68
CA ASN A 73 7.61 -14.42 8.59
C ASN A 73 6.83 -14.07 7.31
N PHE A 74 5.90 -13.12 7.37
CA PHE A 74 5.13 -12.62 6.22
C PHE A 74 5.53 -11.20 5.80
N GLN A 75 6.48 -10.56 6.49
CA GLN A 75 6.95 -9.22 6.15
C GLN A 75 7.76 -9.23 4.85
N LYS A 76 7.48 -8.27 3.97
CA LYS A 76 8.11 -8.19 2.64
C LYS A 76 9.19 -7.13 2.58
N GLN A 77 10.32 -7.47 1.98
CA GLN A 77 11.46 -6.57 1.84
C GLN A 77 11.23 -5.54 0.74
N GLY A 78 11.47 -4.26 1.04
CA GLY A 78 11.45 -3.20 0.04
C GLY A 78 12.76 -3.07 -0.73
N PHE A 79 12.68 -2.80 -2.03
CA PHE A 79 13.82 -2.61 -2.93
C PHE A 79 13.73 -1.27 -3.68
N ARG A 80 14.88 -0.68 -3.95
CA ARG A 80 15.04 0.46 -4.86
C ARG A 80 15.09 -0.03 -6.31
N THR A 81 15.04 0.91 -7.26
CA THR A 81 15.10 0.61 -8.70
C THR A 81 16.43 0.02 -9.17
N ASP A 82 17.50 0.27 -8.42
CA ASP A 82 18.84 -0.30 -8.63
C ASP A 82 19.01 -1.68 -7.97
N GLY A 83 17.98 -2.19 -7.27
CA GLY A 83 18.01 -3.47 -6.56
C GLY A 83 18.51 -3.38 -5.11
N ASP A 84 18.93 -2.20 -4.64
CA ASP A 84 19.37 -2.02 -3.26
C ASP A 84 18.21 -2.12 -2.27
N LEU A 85 18.50 -2.62 -1.07
CA LEU A 85 17.52 -2.71 0.02
C LEU A 85 17.14 -1.32 0.52
N ILE A 86 15.84 -1.03 0.56
CA ILE A 86 15.34 0.19 1.20
C ILE A 86 15.71 0.15 2.69
N GLY A 87 16.20 1.27 3.22
CA GLY A 87 16.71 1.36 4.60
C GLY A 87 18.21 1.16 4.73
N THR A 88 18.88 0.74 3.65
CA THR A 88 20.34 0.70 3.56
C THR A 88 20.87 1.83 2.66
N LYS A 89 22.10 2.27 2.90
CA LYS A 89 22.85 3.20 2.05
C LYS A 89 24.23 2.62 1.85
N ASN A 90 24.59 2.29 0.60
CA ASN A 90 25.87 1.65 0.27
C ASN A 90 26.11 0.35 1.06
N GLY A 91 25.07 -0.44 1.32
CA GLY A 91 25.15 -1.67 2.13
C GLY A 91 25.15 -1.47 3.65
N GLU A 92 25.20 -0.23 4.15
CA GLU A 92 25.13 0.06 5.57
C GLU A 92 23.70 0.43 6.01
N GLY A 93 23.24 -0.13 7.14
CA GLY A 93 21.92 0.13 7.72
C GLY A 93 21.06 -1.12 7.86
N PHE A 94 19.79 -0.93 8.24
CA PHE A 94 18.83 -2.02 8.41
C PHE A 94 17.82 -2.05 7.27
N PRO A 95 17.67 -3.19 6.58
CA PRO A 95 16.64 -3.37 5.57
C PRO A 95 15.24 -3.15 6.14
N LYS A 96 14.44 -2.32 5.47
CA LYS A 96 13.06 -2.03 5.85
C LYS A 96 12.12 -3.02 5.17
N LYS A 97 11.41 -3.79 5.99
CA LYS A 97 10.35 -4.68 5.56
C LYS A 97 8.99 -4.10 5.92
N THR A 98 7.99 -4.27 5.06
CA THR A 98 6.61 -3.88 5.37
C THR A 98 6.08 -4.73 6.52
N ASP A 99 5.69 -4.07 7.61
CA ASP A 99 5.33 -4.69 8.89
C ASP A 99 3.88 -4.42 9.30
N LYS A 100 3.15 -3.65 8.49
CA LYS A 100 1.77 -3.24 8.74
C LYS A 100 0.93 -3.37 7.48
N ILE A 101 -0.36 -3.63 7.66
CA ILE A 101 -1.33 -3.81 6.59
C ILE A 101 -2.54 -2.90 6.77
N ILE A 102 -3.05 -2.42 5.65
CA ILE A 102 -4.38 -1.81 5.51
C ILE A 102 -5.05 -2.51 4.32
N ARG A 103 -6.30 -2.95 4.49
CA ARG A 103 -7.14 -3.34 3.36
C ARG A 103 -8.34 -2.41 3.27
N ILE A 104 -8.58 -1.91 2.06
CA ILE A 104 -9.77 -1.12 1.73
C ILE A 104 -10.54 -1.79 0.61
N ARG A 105 -11.86 -1.66 0.64
CA ARG A 105 -12.77 -2.22 -0.36
C ARG A 105 -13.57 -1.12 -1.02
N LYS A 106 -13.74 -1.19 -2.34
CA LYS A 106 -14.66 -0.31 -3.07
C LYS A 106 -16.10 -0.73 -2.79
N ILE A 107 -16.90 0.20 -2.28
CA ILE A 107 -18.29 -0.05 -1.89
C ILE A 107 -19.10 -0.45 -3.14
N LYS A 108 -19.95 -1.47 -2.99
CA LYS A 108 -20.92 -1.86 -4.02
C LYS A 108 -22.10 -0.87 -3.98
N LYS A 109 -22.50 -0.35 -5.13
CA LYS A 109 -23.69 0.48 -5.25
C LYS A 109 -24.96 -0.36 -5.30
#